data_AF-A0A2V9P953-F1
#
_entry.id   AF-A0A2V9P953-F1
#
_cell.length_a   1.000
_cell.length_b   1.000
_cell.length_c   1.000
_cell.angle_alpha   90.00
_cell.angle_beta   90.00
_cell.angle_gamma   90.00
#
_symmetry.space_group_name_H-M   'P 1'
#
loop_
_entity.id
_entity.type
_entity.pdbx_description
1 polymer ?
#
loop_
_entity_poly.entity_id
_entity_poly.type
_entity_poly.pdbx_seq_one_letter_code
_entity_poly.pdbx_strand_id
1 'polypeptide(L)'
;MLKFAEKELTLFSLYTPNVAASIVTVNDPQEIFITSEKCLVDLIYPAGFDFAVPVLVRAPKPIERLRSAYVISNDAKVGSFIEQNHLTDVLLQAIEPIKKAFGESRSRKLAVLEDDEGSRTLFCLVAFSGSLDEAKKALDSFDRDWWLRNAGKFGSKLNFDFELV
;
A
#
# COMPACT_ATOMS: atom_id res chain seq x y z
N MET A 1 23.22 15.10 24.01
CA MET A 1 22.82 16.40 23.43
C MET A 1 22.95 16.30 21.93
N LEU A 2 21.90 15.85 21.23
CA LEU A 2 21.91 15.71 19.77
C LEU A 2 21.61 17.06 19.13
N LYS A 3 22.57 17.59 18.37
CA LYS A 3 22.35 18.70 17.44
C LYS A 3 21.91 18.10 16.11
N PHE A 4 20.68 18.36 15.69
CA PHE A 4 20.23 18.09 14.33
C PHE A 4 20.81 19.18 13.42
N ALA A 5 21.55 18.76 12.39
CA ALA A 5 21.99 19.64 11.32
C ALA A 5 20.92 19.58 10.21
N GLU A 6 20.42 20.74 9.81
CA GLU A 6 19.58 20.92 8.61
C GLU A 6 20.34 20.36 7.39
N LYS A 7 19.85 19.26 6.81
CA LYS A 7 20.42 18.68 5.59
C LYS A 7 19.69 19.29 4.38
N GLU A 8 20.42 20.03 3.55
CA GLU A 8 19.92 20.50 2.25
C GLU A 8 19.66 19.30 1.32
N LEU A 9 18.46 19.26 0.75
CA LEU A 9 18.04 18.32 -0.28
C LEU A 9 18.42 18.91 -1.65
N THR A 10 19.36 18.30 -2.36
CA THR A 10 19.65 18.67 -3.74
C THR A 10 18.88 17.74 -4.68
N LEU A 11 17.88 18.28 -5.38
CA LEU A 11 17.06 17.53 -6.33
C LEU A 11 17.75 17.53 -7.70
N PHE A 12 18.23 16.37 -8.16
CA PHE A 12 18.72 16.23 -9.53
C PHE A 12 17.63 15.58 -10.40
N SER A 13 17.07 16.34 -11.33
CA SER A 13 16.19 15.80 -12.37
C SER A 13 17.05 15.25 -13.49
N LEU A 14 17.22 13.92 -13.54
CA LEU A 14 17.76 13.26 -14.71
C LEU A 14 16.60 12.99 -15.67
N TYR A 15 16.53 13.81 -16.73
CA TYR A 15 15.54 13.64 -17.78
C TYR A 15 15.98 12.48 -18.68
N THR A 16 15.36 11.31 -18.54
CA THR A 16 15.37 10.29 -19.60
C THR A 16 14.00 10.28 -20.28
N PRO A 17 13.93 10.17 -21.62
CA PRO A 17 12.69 10.39 -22.37
C PRO A 17 11.57 9.36 -22.12
N ASN A 18 11.72 8.42 -21.19
CA ASN A 18 10.74 7.35 -20.96
C ASN A 18 10.51 6.94 -19.51
N VAL A 19 11.14 7.60 -18.52
CA VAL A 19 10.91 7.30 -17.10
C VAL A 19 10.94 8.59 -16.29
N ALA A 20 9.80 8.98 -15.70
CA ALA A 20 9.76 10.00 -14.66
C ALA A 20 10.33 9.40 -13.36
N ALA A 21 11.66 9.34 -13.27
CA ALA A 21 12.37 8.94 -12.05
C ALA A 21 12.85 10.22 -11.36
N SER A 22 12.20 10.59 -10.25
CA SER A 22 12.76 11.58 -9.33
C SER A 22 13.78 10.87 -8.45
N ILE A 23 15.06 11.18 -8.64
CA ILE A 23 16.15 10.68 -7.82
C ILE A 23 16.34 11.65 -6.66
N VAL A 24 16.01 11.21 -5.45
CA VAL A 24 16.37 11.94 -4.23
C VAL A 24 17.68 11.33 -3.72
N THR A 25 18.80 12.00 -3.99
CA THR A 25 20.08 11.70 -3.34
C THR A 25 20.09 12.36 -1.98
N VAL A 26 19.97 11.57 -0.91
CA VAL A 26 20.31 12.03 0.44
C VAL A 26 21.83 12.01 0.54
N ASN A 27 22.44 13.03 1.16
CA ASN A 27 23.89 13.17 1.36
C ASN A 27 24.51 12.12 2.31
N ASP A 28 24.07 10.87 2.22
CA ASP A 28 24.64 9.70 2.85
C ASP A 28 24.78 8.63 1.74
N PRO A 29 25.96 8.05 1.48
CA PRO A 29 26.22 7.20 0.31
C PRO A 29 25.47 5.86 0.27
N GLN A 30 24.39 5.69 1.04
CA GLN A 30 23.70 4.41 1.19
C GLN A 30 22.25 4.38 0.70
N GLU A 31 21.57 5.49 0.41
CA GLU A 31 20.14 5.42 0.06
C GLU A 31 19.72 6.40 -1.06
N ILE A 32 19.29 5.82 -2.19
CA ILE A 32 18.61 6.51 -3.29
C ILE A 32 17.20 5.92 -3.40
N PHE A 33 16.17 6.77 -3.35
CA PHE A 33 14.77 6.35 -3.51
C PHE A 33 14.27 6.76 -4.91
N ILE A 34 13.76 5.80 -5.68
CA ILE A 34 13.12 6.03 -7.00
C ILE A 34 11.71 5.43 -6.98
N THR A 35 10.71 6.22 -7.41
CA THR A 35 9.28 5.95 -7.18
C THR A 35 8.53 5.31 -8.37
N SER A 36 9.21 4.56 -9.25
CA SER A 36 8.60 4.00 -10.47
C SER A 36 8.78 2.49 -10.60
N GLU A 37 7.67 1.77 -10.88
CA GLU A 37 7.57 0.29 -10.93
C GLU A 37 8.40 -0.39 -12.03
N LYS A 38 9.02 0.37 -12.96
CA LYS A 38 9.77 -0.18 -14.11
C LYS A 38 11.29 -0.25 -13.95
N CYS A 39 11.84 0.18 -12.83
CA CYS A 39 13.28 0.36 -12.66
C CYS A 39 13.81 -0.66 -11.65
N LEU A 40 14.16 -1.87 -12.09
CA LEU A 40 14.73 -2.88 -11.18
C LEU A 40 16.26 -3.02 -11.27
N VAL A 41 16.92 -2.52 -12.32
CA VAL A 41 18.38 -2.44 -12.36
C VAL A 41 18.84 -1.40 -13.39
N ASP A 42 18.88 -0.12 -13.02
CA ASP A 42 19.54 0.90 -13.83
C ASP A 42 20.89 1.27 -13.20
N LEU A 43 21.96 1.14 -13.98
CA LEU A 43 23.31 1.60 -13.62
C LEU A 43 23.41 3.09 -13.97
N ILE A 44 23.74 3.93 -13.00
CA ILE A 44 24.01 5.35 -13.24
C ILE A 44 25.53 5.55 -13.33
N TYR A 45 25.97 6.17 -14.44
CA TYR A 45 27.33 6.67 -14.61
C TYR A 45 27.35 8.18 -14.35
N PRO A 46 27.73 8.65 -13.14
CA PRO A 46 27.93 10.07 -12.91
C PRO A 46 29.12 10.58 -13.75
N ALA A 47 28.98 11.77 -14.31
CA ALA A 47 30.01 12.37 -15.15
C ALA A 47 31.35 12.48 -14.38
N GLY A 48 32.38 11.82 -14.90
CA GLY A 48 33.74 11.84 -14.33
C GLY A 48 34.13 10.63 -13.47
N PHE A 49 33.25 9.63 -13.31
CA PHE A 49 33.60 8.34 -12.68
C PHE A 49 33.55 7.19 -13.70
N ASP A 50 34.60 6.39 -13.71
CA ASP A 50 34.77 5.23 -14.61
C ASP A 50 34.15 3.94 -14.04
N PHE A 51 33.35 4.04 -12.98
CA PHE A 51 32.63 2.92 -12.38
C PHE A 51 31.14 3.22 -12.28
N ALA A 52 30.32 2.22 -12.60
CA ALA A 52 28.89 2.29 -12.42
C ALA A 52 28.54 2.16 -10.93
N VAL A 53 27.74 3.08 -10.40
CA VAL A 53 27.19 2.91 -9.05
C VAL A 53 25.97 1.99 -9.17
N PRO A 54 25.98 0.81 -8.53
CA PRO A 54 24.77 -0.01 -8.46
C PRO A 54 23.74 0.73 -7.60
N VAL A 55 22.67 1.21 -8.23
CA VAL A 55 21.53 1.76 -7.50
C VAL A 55 20.66 0.58 -7.07
N LEU A 56 20.66 0.29 -5.76
CA LEU A 56 19.72 -0.67 -5.20
C LEU A 56 18.33 -0.03 -5.17
N VAL A 57 17.53 -0.26 -6.22
CA VAL A 57 16.12 0.12 -6.21
C VAL A 57 15.37 -0.85 -5.33
N ARG A 58 15.04 -0.43 -4.11
CA ARG A 58 14.20 -1.22 -3.21
C ARG A 58 12.77 -1.19 -3.76
N ALA A 59 12.23 -2.35 -4.11
CA ALA A 59 10.81 -2.46 -4.47
C ALA A 59 9.96 -1.79 -3.36
N PRO A 60 8.93 -0.99 -3.73
CA PRO A 60 8.10 -0.33 -2.74
C PRO A 60 7.52 -1.39 -1.81
N LYS A 61 7.54 -1.11 -0.49
CA LYS A 61 6.98 -2.03 0.48
C LYS A 61 5.54 -2.34 0.09
N PRO A 62 5.04 -3.57 0.28
CA PRO A 62 3.71 -3.94 -0.19
C PRO A 62 2.58 -3.02 0.34
N ILE A 63 2.77 -2.41 1.52
CA ILE A 63 1.86 -1.41 2.08
C ILE A 63 1.82 -0.09 1.29
N GLU A 64 2.93 0.34 0.69
CA GLU A 64 3.00 1.59 -0.08
C GLU A 64 2.12 1.53 -1.34
N ARG A 65 2.01 0.34 -1.95
CA ARG A 65 1.13 0.10 -3.11
C ARG A 65 -0.35 0.26 -2.76
N LEU A 66 -0.73 0.16 -1.49
CA LEU A 66 -2.11 0.24 -1.02
C LEU A 66 -2.52 1.64 -0.58
N ARG A 67 -1.56 2.55 -0.34
CA ARG A 67 -1.84 3.90 0.20
C ARG A 67 -2.73 4.76 -0.69
N SER A 68 -2.67 4.57 -2.01
CA SER A 68 -3.53 5.31 -2.94
C SER A 68 -5.00 4.91 -2.86
N ALA A 69 -5.30 3.71 -2.34
CA ALA A 69 -6.65 3.14 -2.32
C ALA A 69 -7.22 2.94 -0.91
N TYR A 70 -6.38 2.90 0.12
CA TYR A 70 -6.74 2.56 1.50
C TYR A 70 -6.20 3.56 2.52
N VAL A 71 -7.02 3.85 3.53
CA VAL A 71 -6.63 4.54 4.76
C VAL A 71 -6.08 3.50 5.73
N ILE A 72 -4.84 3.65 6.18
CA ILE A 72 -4.19 2.68 7.05
C ILE A 72 -4.19 3.21 8.48
N SER A 73 -4.74 2.44 9.41
CA SER A 73 -4.87 2.88 10.81
C SER A 73 -3.57 2.85 11.62
N ASN A 74 -2.74 1.81 11.43
CA ASN A 74 -1.42 1.68 12.05
C ASN A 74 -0.46 1.02 11.05
N ASP A 75 0.38 1.82 10.41
CA ASP A 75 1.28 1.38 9.34
C ASP A 75 2.18 0.20 9.72
N ALA A 76 2.76 0.20 10.91
CA ALA A 76 3.65 -0.87 11.35
C ALA A 76 2.88 -2.19 11.56
N LYS A 77 1.75 -2.15 12.27
CA LYS A 77 0.94 -3.33 12.56
C LYS A 77 0.25 -3.88 11.30
N VAL A 78 -0.36 -3.00 10.50
CA VAL A 78 -1.05 -3.39 9.26
C VAL A 78 -0.05 -3.87 8.21
N GLY A 79 1.06 -3.15 8.02
CA GLY A 79 2.09 -3.52 7.04
C GLY A 79 2.69 -4.89 7.32
N SER A 80 3.14 -5.11 8.55
CA SER A 80 3.70 -6.42 8.93
C SER A 80 2.69 -7.56 8.79
N PHE A 81 1.41 -7.32 9.12
CA PHE A 81 0.37 -8.33 8.96
C PHE A 81 0.06 -8.65 7.49
N ILE A 82 0.00 -7.62 6.63
CA ILE A 82 -0.20 -7.80 5.19
C ILE A 82 0.95 -8.59 4.56
N GLU A 83 2.19 -8.26 4.92
CA GLU A 83 3.38 -8.96 4.45
C GLU A 83 3.41 -10.42 4.90
N GLN A 84 3.15 -10.69 6.18
CA GLN A 84 3.16 -12.05 6.76
C GLN A 84 2.09 -12.97 6.17
N ASN A 85 0.95 -12.42 5.73
CA ASN A 85 -0.18 -13.19 5.22
C ASN A 85 -0.37 -13.05 3.70
N HIS A 86 0.58 -12.44 2.98
CA HIS A 86 0.54 -12.23 1.53
C HIS A 86 -0.76 -11.60 1.01
N LEU A 87 -1.27 -10.57 1.72
CA LEU A 87 -2.60 -9.99 1.45
C LEU A 87 -2.59 -8.86 0.41
N THR A 88 -1.43 -8.42 -0.08
CA THR A 88 -1.34 -7.24 -0.96
C THR A 88 -2.14 -7.41 -2.25
N ASP A 89 -2.00 -8.54 -2.93
CA ASP A 89 -2.64 -8.72 -4.24
C ASP A 89 -4.16 -8.85 -4.12
N VAL A 90 -4.66 -9.51 -3.08
CA VAL A 90 -6.12 -9.60 -2.85
C VAL A 90 -6.72 -8.25 -2.49
N LEU A 91 -5.99 -7.43 -1.71
CA LEU A 91 -6.42 -6.06 -1.41
C LEU A 91 -6.45 -5.21 -2.68
N LEU A 92 -5.44 -5.30 -3.54
CA LEU A 92 -5.46 -4.59 -4.84
C LEU A 92 -6.62 -5.08 -5.73
N GLN A 93 -6.89 -6.38 -5.78
CA GLN A 93 -8.00 -6.95 -6.56
C GLN A 93 -9.37 -6.58 -5.99
N ALA A 94 -9.49 -6.32 -4.69
CA ALA A 94 -10.74 -5.97 -4.04
C ALA A 94 -11.21 -4.54 -4.36
N ILE A 95 -10.34 -3.66 -4.87
CA ILE A 95 -10.64 -2.24 -5.11
C ILE A 95 -11.88 -2.06 -6.00
N GLU A 96 -11.87 -2.66 -7.20
CA GLU A 96 -12.96 -2.51 -8.17
C GLU A 96 -14.27 -3.19 -7.72
N PRO A 97 -14.25 -4.42 -7.18
CA PRO A 97 -15.43 -5.03 -6.56
C PRO A 97 -16.03 -4.18 -5.43
N ILE A 98 -15.22 -3.59 -4.56
CA ILE A 98 -15.70 -2.70 -3.49
C ILE A 98 -16.37 -1.46 -4.09
N LYS A 99 -15.74 -0.81 -5.07
CA LYS A 99 -16.33 0.38 -5.74
C LYS A 99 -17.67 0.04 -6.39
N LYS A 100 -17.76 -1.11 -7.05
CA LYS A 100 -19.00 -1.57 -7.70
C LYS A 100 -20.13 -1.79 -6.68
N ALA A 101 -19.82 -2.33 -5.51
CA ALA A 101 -20.82 -2.68 -4.51
C ALA A 101 -21.21 -1.49 -3.60
N PHE A 102 -20.23 -0.72 -3.13
CA PHE A 102 -20.44 0.34 -2.13
C PHE A 102 -20.46 1.76 -2.71
N GLY A 103 -20.08 1.92 -3.98
CA GLY A 103 -19.92 3.20 -4.67
C GLY A 103 -18.45 3.66 -4.76
N GLU A 104 -18.18 4.50 -5.77
CA GLU A 104 -16.81 4.84 -6.20
C GLU A 104 -16.02 5.70 -5.18
N SER A 105 -16.70 6.57 -4.44
CA SER A 105 -16.12 7.58 -3.55
C SER A 105 -15.97 7.14 -2.09
N ARG A 106 -16.22 5.86 -1.77
CA ARG A 106 -16.14 5.38 -0.37
C ARG A 106 -14.70 5.18 0.08
N SER A 107 -14.36 5.67 1.27
CA SER A 107 -13.07 5.38 1.90
C SER A 107 -13.03 3.94 2.42
N ARG A 108 -11.87 3.29 2.30
CA ARG A 108 -11.62 1.93 2.76
C ARG A 108 -10.52 1.96 3.80
N LYS A 109 -10.81 1.58 5.03
CA LYS A 109 -9.86 1.61 6.15
C LYS A 109 -9.33 0.21 6.43
N LEU A 110 -8.02 0.09 6.58
CA LEU A 110 -7.35 -1.15 6.97
C LEU A 110 -6.97 -1.10 8.46
N ALA A 111 -7.40 -2.11 9.21
CA ALA A 111 -7.11 -2.24 10.63
C ALA A 111 -6.91 -3.71 11.04
N VAL A 112 -5.88 -3.99 11.84
CA VAL A 112 -5.66 -5.31 12.43
C VAL A 112 -6.29 -5.34 13.81
N LEU A 113 -7.34 -6.15 13.95
CA LEU A 113 -8.00 -6.43 15.22
C LEU A 113 -7.49 -7.77 15.77
N GLU A 114 -7.50 -7.88 17.09
CA GLU A 114 -7.14 -9.10 17.82
C GLU A 114 -8.33 -9.45 18.71
N ASP A 115 -8.77 -10.70 18.66
CA ASP A 115 -9.83 -11.18 19.54
C ASP A 115 -9.28 -11.63 20.90
N ASP A 116 -10.19 -12.00 21.80
CA ASP A 116 -9.85 -12.41 23.16
C ASP A 116 -9.03 -13.72 23.22
N GLU A 117 -8.98 -14.48 22.12
CA GLU A 117 -8.17 -15.70 21.96
C GLU A 117 -6.78 -15.40 21.37
N GLY A 118 -6.47 -14.14 21.08
CA GLY A 118 -5.20 -13.70 20.48
C GLY A 118 -5.12 -13.90 18.97
N SER A 119 -6.22 -14.26 18.31
CA SER A 119 -6.27 -14.38 16.86
C SER A 119 -6.39 -13.00 16.22
N ARG A 120 -5.43 -12.71 15.33
CA ARG A 120 -5.35 -11.45 14.60
C ARG A 120 -5.99 -11.57 13.22
N THR A 121 -6.81 -10.58 12.87
CA THR A 121 -7.53 -10.48 11.60
C THR A 121 -7.39 -9.07 11.03
N LEU A 122 -7.10 -8.98 9.72
CA LEU A 122 -7.14 -7.72 9.00
C LEU A 122 -8.56 -7.42 8.54
N PHE A 123 -9.11 -6.30 8.99
CA PHE A 123 -10.37 -5.77 8.51
C PHE A 123 -10.13 -4.71 7.44
N CYS A 124 -10.88 -4.80 6.34
CA CYS A 124 -11.10 -3.72 5.40
C CYS A 124 -12.51 -3.16 5.63
N LEU A 125 -12.60 -2.03 6.32
CA LEU A 125 -13.85 -1.35 6.67
C LEU A 125 -14.17 -0.28 5.62
N VAL A 126 -15.30 -0.42 4.94
CA VAL A 126 -15.80 0.59 4.00
C VAL A 126 -16.67 1.60 4.76
N ALA A 127 -16.29 2.87 4.74
CA ALA A 127 -17.12 3.92 5.35
C ALA A 127 -18.39 4.12 4.52
N PHE A 128 -19.56 4.00 5.15
CA PHE A 128 -20.85 4.03 4.47
C PHE A 128 -21.81 5.01 5.14
N SER A 129 -22.18 6.06 4.41
CA SER A 129 -23.05 7.15 4.90
C SER A 129 -24.54 6.95 4.63
N GLY A 130 -24.93 5.75 4.17
CA GLY A 130 -26.33 5.39 3.93
C GLY A 130 -26.98 4.71 5.12
N SER A 131 -28.15 4.14 4.91
CA SER A 131 -28.82 3.33 5.93
C SER A 131 -28.10 1.99 6.17
N LEU A 132 -28.32 1.41 7.35
CA LEU A 132 -27.82 0.06 7.68
C LEU A 132 -28.29 -1.00 6.67
N ASP A 133 -29.52 -0.89 6.16
CA ASP A 133 -30.07 -1.84 5.19
C ASP A 133 -29.36 -1.74 3.83
N GLU A 134 -29.08 -0.52 3.37
CA GLU A 134 -28.29 -0.29 2.15
C GLU A 134 -26.85 -0.78 2.30
N ALA A 135 -26.23 -0.57 3.47
CA ALA A 135 -24.88 -1.04 3.75
C ALA A 135 -24.79 -2.58 3.72
N LYS A 136 -25.77 -3.25 4.35
CA LYS A 136 -25.91 -4.71 4.31
C LYS A 136 -26.11 -5.23 2.89
N LYS A 137 -27.00 -4.61 2.11
CA LYS A 137 -27.22 -4.98 0.70
C LYS A 137 -25.95 -4.81 -0.14
N ALA A 138 -25.17 -3.76 0.11
CA ALA A 138 -23.88 -3.55 -0.56
C ALA A 138 -22.87 -4.64 -0.19
N LEU A 139 -22.73 -4.96 1.11
CA LEU A 139 -21.85 -6.03 1.58
C LEU A 139 -22.27 -7.39 1.01
N ASP A 140 -23.55 -7.74 1.08
CA ASP A 140 -24.10 -8.98 0.52
C ASP A 140 -23.82 -9.10 -0.99
N SER A 141 -23.90 -7.98 -1.72
CA SER A 141 -23.59 -7.97 -3.15
C SER A 141 -22.09 -8.16 -3.40
N PHE A 142 -21.23 -7.49 -2.64
CA PHE A 142 -19.79 -7.67 -2.71
C PHE A 142 -19.40 -9.13 -2.41
N ASP A 143 -20.02 -9.71 -1.38
CA ASP A 143 -19.69 -11.05 -0.93
C ASP A 143 -20.05 -12.10 -1.96
N ARG A 144 -21.30 -12.08 -2.42
CA ARG A 144 -21.81 -12.99 -3.44
C ARG A 144 -21.07 -12.83 -4.76
N ASP A 145 -20.83 -11.59 -5.19
CA ASP A 145 -20.30 -11.32 -6.52
C ASP A 145 -18.76 -11.44 -6.57
N TRP A 146 -18.05 -11.38 -5.44
CA TRP A 146 -16.60 -11.47 -5.45
C TRP A 146 -15.99 -12.20 -4.25
N TRP A 147 -16.29 -11.81 -3.01
CA TRP A 147 -15.51 -12.28 -1.86
C TRP A 147 -15.61 -13.78 -1.63
N LEU A 148 -16.81 -14.38 -1.70
CA LEU A 148 -17.01 -15.81 -1.43
C LEU A 148 -16.22 -16.73 -2.38
N ARG A 149 -15.87 -16.25 -3.57
CA ARG A 149 -15.03 -17.00 -4.53
C ARG A 149 -13.52 -16.89 -4.23
N ASN A 150 -13.13 -15.94 -3.39
CA ASN A 150 -11.74 -15.63 -3.05
C ASN A 150 -11.38 -15.96 -1.58
N ALA A 151 -12.36 -15.92 -0.67
CA ALA A 151 -12.19 -16.01 0.78
C ALA A 151 -11.46 -17.29 1.24
N GLY A 152 -11.71 -18.43 0.59
CA GLY A 152 -11.12 -19.72 0.97
C GLY A 152 -9.59 -19.74 0.97
N LYS A 153 -8.93 -18.83 0.22
CA LYS A 153 -7.46 -18.73 0.16
C LYS A 153 -6.86 -17.99 1.37
N PHE A 154 -7.65 -17.19 2.07
CA PHE A 154 -7.19 -16.27 3.12
C PHE A 154 -7.69 -16.65 4.52
N GLY A 155 -8.57 -17.65 4.62
CA GLY A 155 -9.12 -18.13 5.89
C GLY A 155 -9.73 -16.99 6.71
N SER A 156 -9.50 -17.00 8.02
CA SER A 156 -9.94 -15.92 8.93
C SER A 156 -9.00 -14.71 8.97
N LYS A 157 -7.98 -14.62 8.11
CA LYS A 157 -6.96 -13.56 8.19
C LYS A 157 -7.39 -12.23 7.58
N LEU A 158 -8.37 -12.25 6.69
CA LEU A 158 -8.89 -11.06 6.01
C LEU A 158 -10.41 -11.06 6.11
N ASN A 159 -10.98 -9.94 6.53
CA ASN A 159 -12.42 -9.73 6.54
C ASN A 159 -12.74 -8.38 5.87
N PHE A 160 -13.78 -8.36 5.04
CA PHE A 160 -14.33 -7.14 4.48
C PHE A 160 -15.64 -6.83 5.20
N ASP A 161 -15.81 -5.56 5.59
CA ASP A 161 -17.01 -5.11 6.31
C ASP A 161 -17.23 -3.62 6.06
N PHE A 162 -18.25 -3.03 6.68
CA PHE A 162 -18.53 -1.60 6.62
C PHE A 162 -18.57 -0.97 8.01
N GLU A 163 -18.34 0.34 8.04
CA GLU A 163 -18.60 1.20 9.21
C GLU A 163 -19.58 2.30 8.80
N LEU A 164 -20.64 2.50 9.58
CA LEU A 164 -21.58 3.60 9.35
C LEU A 164 -20.98 4.92 9.84
N VAL A 165 -21.06 5.97 9.02
CA VAL A 165 -20.48 7.30 9.27
C VAL A 165 -21.48 8.43 9.10
#